data_AF-A0A7W0YSL3-F1
#
_entry.id   AF-A0A7W0YSL3-F1
#
_cell.length_a   1.000
_cell.length_b   1.000
_cell.length_c   1.000
_cell.angle_alpha   90.00
_cell.angle_beta   90.00
_cell.angle_gamma   90.00
#
_symmetry.space_group_name_H-M   'P 1'
#
loop_
_entity.id
_entity.type
_entity.pdbx_description
1 polymer ?
#
loop_
_entity_poly.entity_id
_entity_poly.type
_entity_poly.pdbx_seq_one_letter_code
_entity_poly.pdbx_strand_id
1 'polypeptide(L)'
;MQTPTTIGRAPTPPGSTAPVIVTVPPNIRPLSPRDIASIRERRSELANQLESAASRRNDLAEELREADVAARPGLEQRISVLDERIVQLEQDLGETGRELTSSPRSLVTTTAPPMQGFDGLGPGQITGISIVFTILVLFPIALAFARLLWKKATAASRPNIPTEAVVRLQRLEEAVDTVAVEMERVSEGQRFMSRLLSEPNALAALEARQREPMHVGRETA
;
A
#
# COMPACT_ATOMS: atom_id res chain seq x y z
N MET A 1 -105.56 -26.78 -11.58
CA MET A 1 -104.53 -25.84 -11.11
C MET A 1 -103.35 -26.64 -10.59
N GLN A 2 -102.21 -26.61 -11.31
CA GLN A 2 -100.86 -26.87 -10.81
C GLN A 2 -99.87 -26.53 -11.93
N THR A 3 -98.88 -25.72 -11.60
CA THR A 3 -97.99 -24.92 -12.46
C THR A 3 -96.82 -25.73 -13.06
N PRO A 4 -96.25 -25.33 -14.21
CA PRO A 4 -94.99 -25.89 -14.70
C PRO A 4 -93.81 -25.24 -13.96
N THR A 5 -92.99 -26.04 -13.28
CA THR A 5 -91.73 -25.57 -12.68
C THR A 5 -90.60 -25.68 -13.70
N THR A 6 -90.23 -24.53 -14.27
CA THR A 6 -88.97 -24.29 -14.98
C THR A 6 -87.81 -24.44 -13.99
N ILE A 7 -86.93 -25.43 -14.17
CA ILE A 7 -85.66 -25.48 -13.45
C ILE A 7 -84.64 -24.64 -14.24
N GLY A 8 -84.30 -23.48 -13.66
CA GLY A 8 -83.29 -22.56 -14.17
C GLY A 8 -81.88 -23.14 -14.10
N ARG A 9 -81.08 -22.85 -15.14
CA ARG A 9 -79.64 -23.06 -15.18
C ARG A 9 -78.95 -22.14 -14.17
N ALA A 10 -78.33 -22.70 -13.14
CA ALA A 10 -77.50 -21.94 -12.21
C ALA A 10 -76.15 -21.57 -12.86
N PRO A 11 -75.59 -20.38 -12.55
CA PRO A 11 -74.33 -19.89 -13.12
C PRO A 11 -73.12 -20.66 -12.59
N THR A 12 -72.18 -20.97 -13.49
CA THR A 12 -70.86 -21.53 -13.16
C THR A 12 -70.11 -20.61 -12.17
N PRO A 13 -69.58 -21.14 -11.05
CA PRO A 13 -68.72 -20.37 -10.15
C PRO A 13 -67.40 -19.97 -10.85
N PRO A 14 -66.80 -18.82 -10.50
CA PRO A 14 -65.54 -18.35 -11.07
C PRO A 14 -64.43 -19.37 -10.82
N GLY A 15 -63.59 -19.55 -11.85
CA GLY A 15 -62.55 -20.57 -11.92
C GLY A 15 -61.77 -20.75 -10.62
N SER A 16 -61.84 -21.95 -10.07
CA SER A 16 -60.86 -22.45 -9.12
C SER A 16 -59.50 -22.36 -9.80
N THR A 17 -58.64 -21.46 -9.33
CA THR A 17 -57.21 -21.43 -9.64
C THR A 17 -56.58 -22.68 -9.04
N ALA A 18 -56.75 -23.82 -9.71
CA ALA A 18 -55.94 -24.99 -9.44
C ALA A 18 -54.47 -24.57 -9.53
N PRO A 19 -53.61 -24.91 -8.55
CA PRO A 19 -52.19 -24.64 -8.67
C PRO A 19 -51.69 -25.35 -9.92
N VAL A 20 -51.21 -24.58 -10.90
CA VAL A 20 -50.50 -25.10 -12.05
C VAL A 20 -49.21 -25.73 -11.52
N ILE A 21 -49.23 -27.04 -11.32
CA ILE A 21 -48.01 -27.81 -11.04
C ILE A 21 -47.24 -27.81 -12.35
N VAL A 22 -46.30 -26.88 -12.50
CA VAL A 22 -45.32 -26.90 -13.58
C VAL A 22 -44.47 -28.15 -13.36
N THR A 23 -44.75 -29.20 -14.14
CA THR A 23 -43.90 -30.39 -14.20
C THR A 23 -42.59 -29.99 -14.88
N VAL A 24 -41.61 -29.64 -14.06
CA VAL A 24 -40.23 -29.42 -14.52
C VAL A 24 -39.68 -30.77 -15.00
N PRO A 25 -39.07 -30.85 -16.20
CA PRO A 25 -38.42 -32.08 -16.68
C PRO A 25 -37.40 -32.60 -15.65
N PRO A 26 -37.26 -33.93 -15.47
CA PRO A 26 -36.52 -34.55 -14.36
C PRO A 26 -35.00 -34.29 -14.32
N ASN A 27 -34.46 -33.49 -15.24
CA ASN A 27 -33.01 -33.22 -15.37
C ASN A 27 -32.59 -31.76 -15.19
N ILE A 28 -33.51 -30.86 -14.81
CA ILE A 28 -33.14 -29.47 -14.49
C ILE A 28 -32.92 -29.39 -12.99
N ARG A 29 -31.68 -29.59 -12.54
CA ARG A 29 -31.32 -29.27 -11.16
C ARG A 29 -31.43 -27.75 -11.00
N PRO A 30 -32.33 -27.21 -10.15
CA PRO A 30 -32.41 -25.78 -9.94
C PRO A 30 -31.10 -25.32 -9.32
N LEU A 31 -30.37 -24.42 -9.99
CA LEU A 31 -29.21 -23.77 -9.37
C LEU A 31 -29.70 -22.91 -8.21
N SER A 32 -29.17 -23.15 -7.01
CA SER A 32 -29.51 -22.32 -5.86
C SER A 32 -28.83 -20.93 -6.01
N PRO A 33 -29.34 -19.89 -5.33
CA PRO A 33 -28.67 -18.58 -5.31
C PRO A 33 -27.21 -18.63 -4.82
N ARG A 34 -26.86 -19.61 -3.98
CA ARG A 34 -25.48 -19.87 -3.54
C ARG A 34 -24.62 -20.41 -4.68
N ASP A 35 -25.16 -21.29 -5.50
CA ASP A 35 -24.44 -21.84 -6.66
C ASP A 35 -24.15 -20.73 -7.67
N ILE A 36 -25.13 -19.86 -7.96
CA ILE A 36 -24.95 -18.69 -8.85
C ILE A 36 -23.85 -17.75 -8.33
N ALA A 37 -23.78 -17.51 -7.02
CA ALA A 37 -22.73 -16.70 -6.42
C ALA A 37 -21.35 -17.34 -6.61
N SER A 38 -21.21 -18.65 -6.37
CA SER A 38 -19.96 -19.37 -6.55
C SER A 38 -19.47 -19.41 -8.00
N ILE A 39 -20.40 -19.52 -8.97
CA ILE A 39 -20.05 -19.50 -10.39
C ILE A 39 -19.62 -18.08 -10.82
N ARG A 40 -20.26 -17.04 -10.27
CA ARG A 40 -19.83 -15.65 -10.50
C ARG A 40 -18.44 -15.38 -9.96
N GLU A 41 -18.12 -15.89 -8.77
CA GLU A 41 -16.80 -15.78 -8.16
C GLU A 41 -15.73 -16.46 -9.01
N ARG A 42 -15.98 -17.68 -9.47
CA ARG A 42 -15.09 -18.39 -10.41
C ARG A 42 -14.89 -17.60 -11.71
N ARG A 43 -15.96 -17.03 -12.26
CA ARG A 43 -15.89 -16.21 -13.47
C ARG A 43 -15.02 -14.96 -13.26
N SER A 44 -15.15 -14.28 -12.12
CA SER A 44 -14.29 -13.12 -11.82
C SER A 44 -12.83 -13.51 -11.67
N GLU A 45 -12.56 -14.68 -11.06
CA GLU A 45 -11.19 -15.20 -10.93
C GLU A 45 -10.58 -15.54 -12.29
N LEU A 46 -11.31 -16.23 -13.17
CA LEU A 46 -10.87 -16.52 -14.54
C LEU A 46 -10.59 -15.24 -15.34
N ALA A 47 -11.45 -14.21 -15.20
CA ALA A 47 -11.24 -12.92 -15.85
C ALA A 47 -9.97 -12.20 -15.33
N ASN A 48 -9.72 -12.24 -14.02
CA ASN A 48 -8.48 -11.68 -13.45
C ASN A 48 -7.24 -12.42 -13.94
N GLN A 49 -7.32 -13.75 -14.07
CA GLN A 49 -6.22 -14.56 -14.60
C GLN A 49 -5.96 -14.28 -16.08
N LEU A 50 -7.03 -14.11 -16.88
CA LEU A 50 -6.94 -13.72 -18.28
C LEU A 50 -6.26 -12.36 -18.44
N GLU A 51 -6.67 -11.37 -17.65
CA GLU A 51 -6.07 -10.03 -17.65
C GLU A 51 -4.59 -10.07 -17.27
N SER A 52 -4.23 -10.85 -16.24
CA SER A 52 -2.83 -11.02 -15.84
C SER A 52 -2.00 -11.72 -16.91
N ALA A 53 -2.56 -12.72 -17.59
CA ALA A 53 -1.90 -13.42 -18.69
C ALA A 53 -1.70 -12.51 -19.90
N ALA A 54 -2.72 -11.75 -20.29
CA ALA A 54 -2.66 -10.79 -21.40
C ALA A 54 -1.64 -9.68 -21.13
N SER A 55 -1.61 -9.13 -19.90
CA SER A 55 -0.62 -8.13 -19.48
C SER A 55 0.81 -8.65 -19.64
N ARG A 56 1.11 -9.84 -19.06
CA ARG A 56 2.43 -10.48 -19.18
C ARG A 56 2.83 -10.76 -20.63
N ARG A 57 1.84 -11.09 -21.48
CA ARG A 57 2.06 -11.35 -22.90
C ARG A 57 2.48 -10.08 -23.62
N ASN A 58 1.85 -8.95 -23.29
CA ASN A 58 2.24 -7.65 -23.84
C ASN A 58 3.64 -7.25 -23.39
N ASP A 59 3.96 -7.43 -22.10
CA ASP A 59 5.31 -7.16 -21.56
C ASP A 59 6.38 -8.00 -22.27
N LEU A 60 6.15 -9.31 -22.45
CA LEU A 60 7.07 -10.20 -23.18
C LEU A 60 7.18 -9.83 -24.66
N ALA A 61 6.10 -9.37 -25.28
CA ALA A 61 6.12 -8.94 -26.67
C ALA A 61 6.88 -7.62 -26.86
N GLU A 62 6.90 -6.74 -25.85
CA GLU A 62 7.73 -5.54 -25.83
C GLU A 62 9.20 -5.91 -25.61
N GLU A 63 9.50 -6.77 -24.64
CA GLU A 63 10.84 -7.30 -24.39
C GLU A 63 11.42 -8.01 -25.62
N LEU A 64 10.59 -8.76 -26.36
CA LEU A 64 11.01 -9.43 -27.61
C LEU A 64 11.46 -8.44 -28.69
N ARG A 65 10.85 -7.24 -28.76
CA ARG A 65 11.26 -6.20 -29.73
C ARG A 65 12.63 -5.64 -29.39
N GLU A 66 12.94 -5.52 -28.11
CA GLU A 66 14.20 -4.97 -27.60
C GLU A 66 15.31 -6.05 -27.47
N ALA A 67 14.94 -7.32 -27.45
CA ALA A 67 15.86 -8.43 -27.23
C ALA A 67 16.82 -8.73 -28.40
N ASP A 68 18.05 -9.08 -28.03
CA ASP A 68 19.09 -9.59 -28.92
C ASP A 68 18.68 -10.89 -29.63
N VAL A 69 19.22 -11.13 -30.83
CA VAL A 69 18.89 -12.28 -31.68
C VAL A 69 19.06 -13.63 -30.96
N ALA A 70 20.01 -13.74 -30.03
CA ALA A 70 20.23 -14.96 -29.26
C ALA A 70 19.13 -15.24 -28.21
N ALA A 71 18.46 -14.20 -27.68
CA ALA A 71 17.43 -14.33 -26.65
C ALA A 71 16.01 -14.49 -27.23
N ARG A 72 15.79 -14.05 -28.48
CA ARG A 72 14.47 -14.08 -29.15
C ARG A 72 13.79 -15.45 -29.15
N PRO A 73 14.46 -16.58 -29.50
CA PRO A 73 13.78 -17.87 -29.55
C PRO A 73 13.18 -18.29 -28.21
N GLY A 74 13.84 -17.94 -27.10
CA GLY A 74 13.34 -18.24 -25.75
C GLY A 74 12.12 -17.39 -25.38
N LEU A 75 12.09 -16.11 -25.77
CA LEU A 75 10.96 -15.22 -25.55
C LEU A 75 9.77 -15.60 -26.42
N GLU A 76 9.99 -15.94 -27.70
CA GLU A 76 8.95 -16.45 -28.61
C GLU A 76 8.27 -17.70 -28.06
N GLN A 77 9.05 -18.66 -27.53
CA GLN A 77 8.50 -19.86 -26.91
C GLN A 77 7.68 -19.55 -25.64
N ARG A 78 8.09 -18.55 -24.84
CA ARG A 78 7.31 -18.14 -23.66
C ARG A 78 5.99 -17.48 -24.07
N ILE A 79 6.01 -16.66 -25.11
CA ILE A 79 4.81 -16.03 -25.67
C ILE A 79 3.85 -17.10 -26.20
N SER A 80 4.34 -18.12 -26.92
CA SER A 80 3.46 -19.16 -27.46
C SER A 80 2.73 -19.96 -26.37
N VAL A 81 3.42 -20.30 -25.27
CA VAL A 81 2.81 -20.98 -24.12
C VAL A 81 1.76 -20.07 -23.44
N LEU A 82 2.02 -18.76 -23.39
CA LEU A 82 1.10 -17.80 -22.77
C LEU A 82 -0.13 -17.55 -23.65
N ASP A 83 0.04 -17.50 -24.97
CA ASP A 83 -1.04 -17.40 -25.95
C ASP A 83 -1.98 -18.62 -25.85
N GLU A 84 -1.44 -19.84 -25.71
CA GLU A 84 -2.24 -21.05 -25.49
C GLU A 84 -3.07 -20.95 -24.19
N ARG A 85 -2.45 -20.47 -23.10
CA ARG A 85 -3.14 -20.28 -21.82
C ARG A 85 -4.25 -19.23 -21.90
N ILE A 86 -4.03 -18.14 -22.63
CA ILE A 86 -5.05 -17.10 -22.85
C ILE A 86 -6.26 -17.70 -23.55
N VAL A 87 -6.04 -18.48 -24.61
CA VAL A 87 -7.14 -19.16 -25.33
C VAL A 87 -7.91 -20.12 -24.44
N GLN A 88 -7.22 -20.90 -23.60
CA GLN A 88 -7.87 -21.79 -22.63
C GLN A 88 -8.74 -21.01 -21.63
N LEU A 89 -8.21 -19.92 -21.05
CA LEU A 89 -8.96 -19.08 -20.10
C LEU A 89 -10.18 -18.41 -20.74
N GLU A 90 -10.10 -17.99 -22.00
CA GLU A 90 -11.24 -17.44 -22.75
C GLU A 90 -12.33 -18.49 -23.00
N GLN A 91 -11.93 -19.73 -23.31
CA GLN A 91 -12.85 -20.86 -23.49
C GLN A 91 -13.57 -21.18 -22.18
N ASP A 92 -12.83 -21.34 -21.07
CA ASP A 92 -13.38 -21.61 -19.73
C ASP A 92 -14.36 -20.50 -19.30
N LEU A 93 -14.02 -19.24 -19.57
CA LEU A 93 -14.88 -18.09 -19.29
C LEU A 93 -16.16 -18.14 -20.12
N GLY A 94 -16.07 -18.55 -21.39
CA GLY A 94 -17.20 -18.74 -22.28
C GLY A 94 -18.12 -19.89 -21.85
N GLU A 95 -17.57 -21.03 -21.45
CA GLU A 95 -18.31 -22.17 -20.92
C GLU A 95 -19.06 -21.79 -19.64
N THR A 96 -18.35 -21.19 -18.67
CA THR A 96 -18.94 -20.67 -17.43
C THR A 96 -20.05 -19.65 -17.74
N GLY A 97 -19.84 -18.76 -18.71
CA GLY A 97 -20.86 -17.79 -19.14
C GLY A 97 -22.13 -18.43 -19.69
N ARG A 98 -22.00 -19.54 -20.42
CA ARG A 98 -23.14 -20.32 -20.92
C ARG A 98 -23.89 -20.98 -19.77
N GLU A 99 -23.21 -21.54 -18.77
CA GLU A 99 -23.87 -22.12 -17.59
C GLU A 99 -24.74 -21.10 -16.83
N LEU A 100 -24.27 -19.87 -16.66
CA LEU A 100 -25.08 -18.79 -16.07
C LEU A 100 -26.31 -18.44 -16.93
N THR A 101 -26.17 -18.52 -18.27
CA THR A 101 -27.23 -18.09 -19.21
C THR A 101 -28.26 -19.20 -19.46
N SER A 102 -27.82 -20.46 -19.50
CA SER A 102 -28.67 -21.65 -19.64
C SER A 102 -29.39 -22.01 -18.34
N SER A 103 -28.97 -21.43 -17.21
CA SER A 103 -29.72 -21.48 -15.95
C SER A 103 -31.05 -20.75 -16.13
N PRO A 104 -32.20 -21.46 -16.13
CA PRO A 104 -33.48 -20.81 -16.34
C PRO A 104 -33.71 -19.76 -15.25
N ARG A 105 -33.80 -18.49 -15.66
CA ARG A 105 -34.30 -17.37 -14.83
C ARG A 105 -35.69 -17.64 -14.22
N SER A 106 -36.36 -18.72 -14.64
CA SER A 106 -37.72 -19.10 -14.26
C SER A 106 -37.85 -19.88 -12.95
N LEU A 107 -36.77 -20.14 -12.20
CA LEU A 107 -36.87 -20.69 -10.85
C LEU A 107 -36.01 -19.90 -9.86
N VAL A 108 -36.14 -18.57 -9.86
CA VAL A 108 -36.10 -17.83 -8.58
C VAL A 108 -37.37 -18.20 -7.80
N THR A 109 -37.54 -19.49 -7.53
CA THR A 109 -38.34 -19.93 -6.40
C THR A 109 -37.47 -19.55 -5.22
N THR A 110 -37.84 -18.48 -4.53
CA THR A 110 -37.50 -18.32 -3.13
C THR A 110 -38.16 -19.47 -2.36
N THR A 111 -37.72 -20.71 -2.59
CA THR A 111 -37.68 -21.69 -1.53
C THR A 111 -36.45 -21.25 -0.73
N ALA A 112 -36.64 -20.15 0.00
CA ALA A 112 -36.02 -20.11 1.30
C ALA A 112 -36.38 -21.48 1.92
N PRO A 113 -35.41 -22.26 2.44
CA PRO A 113 -35.81 -23.20 3.48
C PRO A 113 -36.68 -22.39 4.46
N PRO A 114 -37.65 -22.98 5.17
CA PRO A 114 -38.01 -22.37 6.43
C PRO A 114 -36.70 -22.34 7.22
N MET A 115 -35.96 -21.23 7.10
CA MET A 115 -35.20 -20.74 8.21
C MET A 115 -36.28 -20.71 9.26
N GLN A 116 -36.18 -21.62 10.23
CA GLN A 116 -36.59 -21.29 11.57
C GLN A 116 -35.91 -19.95 11.81
N GLY A 117 -36.68 -18.90 11.55
CA GLY A 117 -36.20 -17.55 11.68
C GLY A 117 -35.71 -17.45 13.11
N PHE A 118 -34.66 -16.67 13.28
CA PHE A 118 -34.50 -15.90 14.50
C PHE A 118 -35.76 -15.03 14.67
N ASP A 119 -36.88 -15.64 15.04
CA ASP A 119 -38.21 -15.02 15.17
C ASP A 119 -38.31 -14.32 16.53
N GLY A 120 -37.22 -13.64 16.92
CA GLY A 120 -37.05 -13.11 18.27
C GLY A 120 -36.20 -11.85 18.37
N LEU A 121 -35.61 -11.35 17.27
CA LEU A 121 -34.85 -10.10 17.31
C LEU A 121 -35.65 -8.99 16.64
N GLY A 122 -36.36 -8.19 17.44
CA GLY A 122 -37.13 -7.05 16.95
C GLY A 122 -36.22 -6.03 16.20
N PRO A 123 -36.80 -5.13 15.38
CA PRO A 123 -36.03 -4.15 14.58
C PRO A 123 -35.03 -3.32 15.41
N GLY A 124 -35.38 -3.03 16.67
CA GLY A 124 -34.47 -2.34 17.61
C GLY A 124 -33.27 -3.18 18.05
N GLN A 125 -33.40 -4.50 18.10
CA GLN A 125 -32.32 -5.41 18.49
C GLN A 125 -31.33 -5.64 17.35
N ILE A 126 -31.81 -5.72 16.11
CA ILE A 126 -30.94 -5.77 14.93
C ILE A 126 -30.10 -4.49 14.83
N THR A 127 -30.77 -3.34 15.01
CA THR A 127 -30.09 -2.03 15.05
C THR A 127 -29.09 -1.98 16.21
N GLY A 128 -29.46 -2.44 17.40
CA GLY A 128 -28.57 -2.51 18.56
C GLY A 128 -27.34 -3.39 18.34
N ILE A 129 -27.51 -4.59 17.79
CA ILE A 129 -26.40 -5.51 17.48
C ILE A 129 -25.46 -4.88 16.45
N SER A 130 -25.99 -4.23 15.40
CA SER A 130 -25.15 -3.55 14.40
C SER A 130 -24.32 -2.40 15.00
N ILE A 131 -24.90 -1.61 15.90
CA ILE A 131 -24.20 -0.50 16.56
C ILE A 131 -23.10 -1.06 17.47
N VAL A 132 -23.42 -2.06 18.30
CA VAL A 132 -22.46 -2.70 19.21
C VAL A 132 -21.33 -3.37 18.43
N PHE A 133 -21.64 -4.08 17.34
CA PHE A 133 -20.63 -4.69 16.47
C PHE A 133 -19.72 -3.65 15.82
N THR A 134 -20.29 -2.53 15.36
CA THR A 134 -19.51 -1.45 14.75
C THR A 134 -18.55 -0.82 15.78
N ILE A 135 -19.00 -0.61 17.01
CA ILE A 135 -18.18 0.00 18.07
C ILE A 135 -17.15 -0.98 18.64
N LEU A 136 -17.49 -2.25 18.84
CA LEU A 136 -16.60 -3.21 19.48
C LEU A 136 -15.65 -3.93 18.51
N VAL A 137 -16.00 -3.99 17.21
CA VAL A 137 -15.21 -4.73 16.22
C VAL A 137 -14.63 -3.79 15.17
N LEU A 138 -15.48 -3.03 14.46
CA LEU A 138 -15.00 -2.19 13.35
C LEU A 138 -14.18 -0.99 13.84
N PHE A 139 -14.60 -0.33 14.91
CA PHE A 139 -13.91 0.84 15.45
C PHE A 139 -12.47 0.57 15.91
N PRO A 140 -12.15 -0.48 16.71
CA PRO A 140 -10.76 -0.75 17.08
C PRO A 140 -9.90 -1.17 15.88
N ILE A 141 -10.47 -1.87 14.89
CA ILE A 141 -9.77 -2.20 13.63
C ILE A 141 -9.43 -0.92 12.86
N ALA A 142 -10.40 -0.01 12.69
CA ALA A 142 -10.20 1.28 12.04
C ALA A 142 -9.12 2.12 12.77
N LEU A 143 -9.15 2.11 14.11
CA LEU A 143 -8.13 2.79 14.93
C LEU A 143 -6.73 2.18 14.72
N ALA A 144 -6.62 0.85 14.61
CA ALA A 144 -5.36 0.16 14.36
C ALA A 144 -4.78 0.53 12.98
N PHE A 145 -5.61 0.56 11.94
CA PHE A 145 -5.20 0.99 10.60
C PHE A 145 -4.81 2.47 10.56
N ALA A 146 -5.57 3.34 11.22
CA ALA A 146 -5.22 4.75 11.35
C ALA A 146 -3.86 4.95 12.05
N ARG A 147 -3.60 4.19 13.12
CA ARG A 147 -2.31 4.22 13.84
C ARG A 147 -1.16 3.70 12.98
N LEU A 148 -1.41 2.68 12.17
CA LEU A 148 -0.43 2.12 11.23
C LEU A 148 -0.06 3.13 10.15
N LEU A 149 -1.06 3.80 9.58
CA LEU A 149 -0.88 4.86 8.59
C LEU A 149 -0.13 6.07 9.17
N TRP A 150 -0.47 6.51 10.39
CA TRP A 150 0.25 7.58 11.06
C TRP A 150 1.69 7.21 11.40
N LYS A 151 1.97 5.99 11.88
CA LYS A 151 3.35 5.51 12.09
C LYS A 151 4.17 5.54 10.80
N LYS A 152 3.58 5.14 9.68
CA LYS A 152 4.25 5.17 8.36
C LYS A 152 4.50 6.62 7.91
N ALA A 153 3.53 7.51 8.09
CA ALA A 153 3.64 8.91 7.71
C ALA A 153 4.66 9.69 8.59
N THR A 154 4.76 9.39 9.88
CA THR A 154 5.77 10.00 10.78
C THR A 154 7.14 9.34 10.67
N ALA A 155 7.24 8.06 10.34
CA ALA A 155 8.53 7.39 10.09
C ALA A 155 9.23 7.90 8.83
N ALA A 156 8.48 8.38 7.83
CA ALA A 156 9.03 9.01 6.63
C ALA A 156 9.68 10.38 6.89
N SER A 157 9.53 10.94 8.09
CA SER A 157 10.10 12.24 8.49
C SER A 157 11.17 12.10 9.57
N ARG A 158 11.99 11.05 9.49
CA ARG A 158 13.34 11.15 10.08
C ARG A 158 14.23 11.74 9.00
N PRO A 159 14.84 12.93 9.21
CA PRO A 159 15.87 13.40 8.31
C PRO A 159 16.92 12.30 8.24
N ASN A 160 16.99 11.62 7.10
CA ASN A 160 18.07 10.69 6.84
C ASN A 160 19.29 11.57 6.59
N ILE A 161 19.97 11.99 7.67
CA ILE A 161 21.23 12.73 7.55
C ILE A 161 22.14 11.79 6.75
N PRO A 162 22.49 12.13 5.50
CA PRO A 162 23.25 11.23 4.67
C PRO A 162 24.55 10.94 5.39
N THR A 163 24.96 9.67 5.45
CA THR A 163 26.20 9.23 6.13
C THR A 163 27.40 10.06 5.67
N GLU A 164 27.37 10.52 4.42
CA GLU A 164 28.36 11.44 3.86
C GLU A 164 28.43 12.81 4.57
N ALA A 165 27.29 13.40 4.98
CA ALA A 165 27.29 14.65 5.76
C ALA A 165 27.92 14.45 7.14
N VAL A 166 27.69 13.30 7.78
CA VAL A 166 28.34 12.95 9.06
C VAL A 166 29.84 12.81 8.86
N VAL A 167 30.29 12.12 7.81
CA VAL A 167 31.72 11.99 7.48
C VAL A 167 32.37 13.35 7.18
N ARG A 168 31.67 14.24 6.47
CA ARG A 168 32.16 15.60 6.20
C ARG A 168 32.29 16.42 7.49
N LEU A 169 31.32 16.34 8.40
CA LEU A 169 31.39 17.02 9.69
C LEU A 169 32.57 16.50 10.53
N GLN A 170 32.79 15.19 10.54
CA GLN A 170 33.90 14.59 11.27
C GLN A 170 35.27 15.00 10.70
N ARG A 171 35.40 15.14 9.37
CA ARG A 171 36.59 15.70 8.74
C ARG A 171 36.79 17.19 9.04
N LEU A 172 35.69 17.94 9.16
CA LEU A 172 35.75 19.35 9.56
C LEU A 172 36.20 19.48 11.01
N GLU A 173 35.72 18.61 11.92
CA GLU A 173 36.16 18.55 13.31
C GLU A 173 37.67 18.28 13.40
N GLU A 174 38.16 17.25 12.71
CA GLU A 174 39.60 16.92 12.64
C GLU A 174 40.45 18.06 12.03
N ALA A 175 39.94 18.71 10.98
CA ALA A 175 40.61 19.86 10.37
C ALA A 175 40.65 21.07 11.32
N VAL A 176 39.60 21.31 12.10
CA VAL A 176 39.54 22.39 13.10
C VAL A 176 40.51 22.12 14.23
N ASP A 177 40.60 20.89 14.74
CA ASP A 177 41.56 20.51 15.78
C ASP A 177 43.01 20.71 15.30
N THR A 178 43.28 20.34 14.05
CA THR A 178 44.59 20.57 13.42
C THR A 178 44.90 22.07 13.31
N VAL A 179 43.94 22.88 12.88
CA VAL A 179 44.11 24.34 12.78
C VAL A 179 44.32 24.97 14.16
N ALA A 180 43.68 24.48 15.21
CA ALA A 180 43.87 24.98 16.57
C ALA A 180 45.32 24.79 17.04
N VAL A 181 45.88 23.59 16.84
CA VAL A 181 47.28 23.29 17.18
C VAL A 181 48.26 24.10 16.34
N GLU A 182 47.99 24.25 15.03
CA GLU A 182 48.84 25.06 14.16
C GLU A 182 48.76 26.55 14.52
N MET A 183 47.60 27.08 14.93
CA MET A 183 47.50 28.46 15.40
C MET A 183 48.28 28.70 16.69
N GLU A 184 48.24 27.76 17.63
CA GLU A 184 49.08 27.82 18.84
C GLU A 184 50.57 27.88 18.45
N ARG A 185 51.02 26.98 17.59
CA ARG A 185 52.41 26.91 17.12
C ARG A 185 52.84 28.13 16.30
N VAL A 186 51.97 28.67 15.44
CA VAL A 186 52.23 29.91 14.69
C VAL A 186 52.31 31.10 15.63
N SER A 187 51.45 31.16 16.64
CA SER A 187 51.50 32.22 17.66
C SER A 187 52.79 32.16 18.47
N GLU A 188 53.28 30.96 18.78
CA GLU A 188 54.57 30.78 19.43
C GLU A 188 55.74 31.18 18.52
N GLY A 189 55.69 30.81 17.24
CA GLY A 189 56.67 31.22 16.23
C GLY A 189 56.75 32.74 16.07
N GLN A 190 55.59 33.42 16.00
CA GLN A 190 55.53 34.88 15.94
C GLN A 190 56.02 35.53 17.24
N ARG A 191 55.66 34.97 18.40
CA ARG A 191 56.14 35.45 19.70
C ARG A 191 57.65 35.22 19.86
N PHE A 192 58.20 34.17 19.26
CA PHE A 192 59.63 33.88 19.26
C PHE A 192 60.39 34.85 18.36
N MET A 193 59.89 35.11 17.14
CA MET A 193 60.46 36.11 16.23
C MET A 193 60.42 37.53 16.81
N SER A 194 59.31 37.92 17.44
CA SER A 194 59.21 39.21 18.11
C SER A 194 60.21 39.33 19.27
N ARG A 195 60.34 38.28 20.10
CA ARG A 195 61.37 38.20 21.14
C ARG A 195 62.77 38.33 20.54
N LEU A 196 63.10 37.57 19.51
CA LEU A 196 64.38 37.63 18.79
C LEU A 196 64.69 39.00 18.16
N LEU A 197 63.69 39.77 17.72
CA LEU A 197 63.90 41.11 17.20
C LEU A 197 64.04 42.16 18.32
N SER A 198 63.35 41.95 19.45
CA SER A 198 63.39 42.85 20.60
C SER A 198 64.62 42.64 21.49
N GLU A 199 65.13 41.42 21.61
CA GLU A 199 66.21 41.02 22.51
C GLU A 199 67.57 41.63 22.13
N PRO A 200 67.96 41.74 20.83
CA PRO A 200 69.14 42.51 20.41
C PRO A 200 69.03 44.00 20.74
N ASN A 201 67.85 44.59 20.56
CA ASN A 201 67.60 46.00 20.94
C ASN A 201 67.61 46.20 22.45
N ALA A 202 67.09 45.24 23.22
CA ALA A 202 67.11 45.27 24.69
C ALA A 202 68.53 45.11 25.23
N LEU A 203 69.31 44.18 24.68
CA LEU A 203 70.73 44.00 25.02
C LEU A 203 71.55 45.24 24.65
N ALA A 204 71.35 45.84 23.47
CA ALA A 204 71.99 47.09 23.08
C ALA A 204 71.60 48.28 23.99
N ALA A 205 70.34 48.36 24.42
CA ALA A 205 69.88 49.39 25.35
C ALA A 205 70.45 49.22 26.77
N LEU A 206 70.65 47.97 27.23
CA LEU A 206 71.31 47.66 28.49
C LEU A 206 72.80 48.05 28.46
N GLU A 207 73.51 47.76 27.36
CA GLU A 207 74.89 48.19 27.17
C GLU A 207 75.04 49.73 27.11
N ALA A 208 74.08 50.43 26.50
CA ALA A 208 74.06 51.90 26.48
C ALA A 208 73.83 52.50 27.88
N ARG A 209 72.94 51.91 28.69
CA ARG A 209 72.72 52.31 30.09
C ARG A 209 73.91 52.04 30.99
N GLN A 210 74.68 50.99 30.71
CA GLN A 210 75.90 50.65 31.45
C GLN A 210 77.07 51.59 31.10
N ARG A 211 76.96 52.30 29.98
CA ARG A 211 77.90 53.34 29.51
C ARG A 211 77.48 54.76 29.88
N GLU A 212 76.37 54.98 30.60
CA GLU A 212 76.13 56.25 31.28
C GLU A 212 77.04 56.32 32.52
N PRO A 213 78.12 57.13 32.51
CA PRO A 213 78.89 57.35 33.72
C PRO A 213 78.01 58.12 34.71
N MET A 214 77.89 57.57 35.92
CA MET A 214 77.45 58.30 37.10
C MET A 214 78.17 59.66 37.14
N HIS A 215 77.46 60.73 36.74
CA HIS A 215 77.93 62.09 36.98
C HIS A 215 77.80 62.32 38.48
N VAL A 216 78.88 62.01 39.20
CA VAL A 216 79.07 62.34 40.61
C VAL A 216 79.04 63.86 40.70
N GLY A 217 77.85 64.40 41.00
CA GLY A 217 77.68 65.77 41.42
C GLY A 217 78.51 66.01 42.67
N ARG A 218 79.59 66.78 42.49
CA ARG A 218 80.49 67.24 43.54
C ARG A 218 80.20 68.73 43.74
N GLU A 219 79.39 69.07 44.73
CA GLU A 219 79.33 70.39 45.37
C GLU A 219 79.58 70.10 46.86
N THR A 220 80.80 70.27 47.40
CA THR A 220 81.43 71.52 47.88
C THR A 220 80.51 72.39 48.72
N ALA A 221 80.78 72.34 50.04
CA ALA A 221 80.69 73.39 51.07
C ALA A 221 79.88 74.66 50.77
#